data_AF-A0A7X8DTS2-F1
#
_entry.id   AF-A0A7X8DTS2-F1
#
_cell.length_a   1.000
_cell.length_b   1.000
_cell.length_c   1.000
_cell.angle_alpha   90.00
_cell.angle_beta   90.00
_cell.angle_gamma   90.00
#
_symmetry.space_group_name_H-M   'P 1'
#
loop_
_entity.id
_entity.type
_entity.pdbx_description
1 polymer ?
#
loop_
_entity_poly.entity_id
_entity_poly.type
_entity_poly.pdbx_seq_one_letter_code
_entity_poly.pdbx_strand_id
1 'polypeptide(L)'
;MIKKNKSMLLIFVLVLVVCLAILVFYLNKLNNYKEKVANTQITNINFREISDGVYIGYYDVDFIYAKVEVTVKEGKIIDIVLLEHKNDKGKEAERIIEDIKAAQSLNVDAVSGATNSSVVIKKAIENALINASN
;
A
#
# COMPACT_ATOMS: atom_id res chain seq x y z
N MET A 1 -9.72 -53.94 12.64
CA MET A 1 -8.56 -53.01 12.57
C MET A 1 -8.47 -52.19 11.27
N ILE A 2 -8.94 -52.66 10.11
CA ILE A 2 -8.77 -51.98 8.80
C ILE A 2 -9.56 -50.65 8.65
N LYS A 3 -10.70 -50.49 9.33
CA LYS A 3 -11.59 -49.31 9.19
C LYS A 3 -11.00 -48.01 9.76
N LYS A 4 -10.20 -48.10 10.83
CA LYS A 4 -9.57 -46.96 11.52
C LYS A 4 -8.52 -46.27 10.63
N ASN A 5 -7.76 -47.05 9.86
CA ASN A 5 -6.71 -46.53 8.97
C ASN A 5 -7.29 -45.86 7.72
N LYS A 6 -8.39 -46.39 7.16
CA LYS A 6 -9.11 -45.76 6.03
C LYS A 6 -9.77 -44.43 6.43
N SER A 7 -10.33 -44.35 7.64
CA SER A 7 -10.90 -43.10 8.17
C SER A 7 -9.82 -42.04 8.42
N MET A 8 -8.65 -42.42 8.94
CA MET A 8 -7.51 -41.51 9.10
C MET A 8 -6.97 -41.02 7.75
N LEU A 9 -6.91 -41.89 6.74
CA LEU A 9 -6.52 -41.52 5.38
C LEU A 9 -7.48 -40.49 4.77
N LEU A 10 -8.80 -40.69 4.93
CA LEU A 10 -9.82 -39.75 4.45
C LEU A 10 -9.70 -38.37 5.10
N ILE A 11 -9.49 -38.33 6.42
CA ILE A 11 -9.29 -37.06 7.14
C ILE A 11 -8.01 -36.38 6.66
N PHE A 12 -6.92 -37.14 6.47
CA PHE A 12 -5.67 -36.59 5.95
C PHE A 12 -5.84 -35.99 4.55
N VAL A 13 -6.51 -36.69 3.64
CA VAL A 13 -6.81 -36.18 2.29
C VAL A 13 -7.66 -34.90 2.37
N LEU A 14 -8.67 -34.86 3.23
CA LEU A 14 -9.49 -33.66 3.42
C LEU A 14 -8.66 -32.47 3.93
N VAL A 15 -7.80 -32.68 4.92
CA VAL A 15 -6.88 -31.63 5.41
C VAL A 15 -5.96 -31.15 4.29
N LEU A 16 -5.42 -32.06 3.49
CA LEU A 16 -4.54 -31.72 2.37
C LEU A 16 -5.29 -30.88 1.31
N VAL A 17 -6.53 -31.23 0.99
CA VAL A 17 -7.39 -30.44 0.09
C VAL A 17 -7.68 -29.04 0.67
N VAL A 18 -7.97 -28.93 1.96
CA VAL A 18 -8.19 -27.63 2.62
C VAL A 18 -6.92 -26.78 2.60
N CYS A 19 -5.75 -27.37 2.91
CA CYS A 19 -4.47 -26.67 2.83
C CYS A 19 -4.16 -26.18 1.41
N LEU A 20 -4.44 -27.00 0.38
CA LEU A 20 -4.28 -26.61 -1.01
C LEU A 20 -5.23 -25.46 -1.38
N ALA A 21 -6.49 -25.51 -0.94
CA ALA A 21 -7.46 -24.44 -1.18
C ALA A 21 -7.01 -23.11 -0.55
N ILE A 22 -6.51 -23.14 0.70
CA ILE A 22 -5.96 -21.95 1.38
C ILE A 22 -4.74 -21.42 0.63
N LEU A 23 -3.85 -22.30 0.17
CA LEU A 23 -2.66 -21.91 -0.60
C LEU A 23 -3.04 -21.23 -1.92
N VAL A 24 -3.97 -21.81 -2.68
CA VAL A 24 -4.46 -21.21 -3.94
C VAL A 24 -5.09 -19.85 -3.68
N PHE A 25 -5.91 -19.72 -2.64
CA PHE A 25 -6.49 -18.44 -2.25
C PHE A 25 -5.42 -17.38 -1.93
N TYR A 26 -4.39 -17.76 -1.16
CA TYR A 26 -3.27 -16.87 -0.85
C TYR A 26 -2.50 -16.44 -2.11
N LEU A 27 -2.21 -17.36 -3.03
CA LEU A 27 -1.49 -17.06 -4.28
C LEU A 27 -2.29 -16.11 -5.18
N ASN A 28 -3.60 -16.31 -5.28
CA ASN A 28 -4.48 -15.40 -6.03
C ASN A 28 -4.45 -13.99 -5.44
N LYS A 29 -4.53 -13.87 -4.11
CA LYS A 29 -4.45 -12.57 -3.44
C LYS A 29 -3.09 -11.90 -3.69
N LEU A 30 -1.99 -12.66 -3.59
CA LEU A 30 -0.64 -12.17 -3.84
C LEU A 30 -0.47 -11.66 -5.27
N ASN A 31 -1.04 -12.37 -6.25
CA ASN A 31 -1.01 -11.95 -7.65
C ASN A 31 -1.77 -10.64 -7.87
N ASN A 32 -3.00 -10.54 -7.35
CA ASN A 32 -3.82 -9.33 -7.45
C ASN A 32 -3.13 -8.12 -6.81
N TYR A 33 -2.48 -8.30 -5.65
CA TYR A 33 -1.71 -7.24 -5.02
C TYR A 33 -0.55 -6.75 -5.89
N LYS A 34 0.26 -7.66 -6.44
CA LYS A 34 1.38 -7.31 -7.31
C LYS A 34 0.89 -6.53 -8.53
N GLU A 35 -0.22 -6.98 -9.12
CA GLU A 35 -0.83 -6.31 -10.26
C GLU A 35 -1.32 -4.91 -9.90
N LYS A 36 -2.06 -4.75 -8.79
CA LYS A 36 -2.54 -3.44 -8.31
C LYS A 36 -1.38 -2.46 -8.10
N VAL A 37 -0.28 -2.89 -7.47
CA VAL A 37 0.90 -2.04 -7.27
C VAL A 37 1.55 -1.68 -8.61
N ALA A 38 1.77 -2.66 -9.49
CA ALA A 38 2.41 -2.43 -10.79
C ALA A 38 1.61 -1.47 -11.69
N ASN A 39 0.29 -1.53 -11.60
CA ASN A 39 -0.63 -0.69 -12.37
C ASN A 39 -0.98 0.62 -11.64
N THR A 40 -0.43 0.87 -10.44
CA THR A 40 -0.66 2.13 -9.73
C THR A 40 0.04 3.26 -10.45
N GLN A 41 -0.78 4.15 -11.04
CA GLN A 41 -0.28 5.37 -11.66
C GLN A 41 -0.32 6.51 -10.65
N ILE A 42 0.79 7.24 -10.57
CA ILE A 42 0.92 8.46 -9.78
C ILE A 42 1.03 9.59 -10.79
N THR A 43 0.05 10.47 -10.79
CA THR A 43 0.01 11.63 -11.67
C THR A 43 0.87 12.76 -11.11
N ASN A 44 1.30 13.65 -11.99
CA ASN A 44 2.02 14.84 -11.58
C ASN A 44 1.00 15.89 -11.15
N ILE A 45 0.97 16.19 -9.85
CA ILE A 45 0.11 17.23 -9.27
C ILE A 45 0.94 18.48 -9.06
N ASN A 46 0.46 19.61 -9.58
CA ASN A 46 1.04 20.92 -9.27
C ASN A 46 0.56 21.39 -7.90
N PHE A 47 1.41 21.26 -6.87
CA PHE A 47 1.03 21.62 -5.50
C PHE A 47 0.65 23.09 -5.33
N ARG A 48 1.09 23.97 -6.24
CA ARG A 48 0.75 25.40 -6.22
C ARG A 48 -0.72 25.70 -6.51
N GLU A 49 -1.41 24.75 -7.13
CA GLU A 49 -2.84 24.85 -7.42
C GLU A 49 -3.71 24.31 -6.29
N ILE A 50 -3.10 23.70 -5.26
CA ILE A 50 -3.79 23.19 -4.10
C ILE A 50 -3.96 24.31 -3.07
N SER A 51 -5.19 24.46 -2.58
CA SER A 51 -5.50 25.45 -1.54
C SER A 51 -4.81 25.11 -0.23
N ASP A 52 -4.65 26.11 0.63
CA ASP A 52 -4.15 25.90 1.98
C ASP A 52 -5.13 25.03 2.77
N GLY A 53 -4.59 24.03 3.48
CA GLY A 53 -5.43 23.10 4.23
C GLY A 53 -4.69 21.86 4.73
N VAL A 54 -5.45 21.00 5.39
CA VAL A 54 -5.02 19.70 5.90
C VAL A 54 -5.89 18.63 5.26
N TYR A 55 -5.27 17.67 4.58
CA TYR A 55 -5.96 16.72 3.72
C TYR A 55 -5.60 15.28 4.08
N ILE A 56 -6.62 14.42 4.18
CA ILE A 56 -6.44 13.00 4.44
C ILE A 56 -6.53 12.23 3.13
N GLY A 57 -5.57 11.35 2.92
CA GLY A 57 -5.57 10.40 1.82
C GLY A 57 -5.13 9.03 2.28
N TYR A 58 -5.62 8.01 1.59
CA TYR A 58 -5.22 6.63 1.85
C TYR A 58 -5.17 5.84 0.55
N TYR A 59 -4.44 4.73 0.59
CA TYR A 59 -4.41 3.77 -0.50
C TYR A 59 -4.20 2.35 0.03
N ASP A 60 -5.05 1.42 -0.39
CA ASP A 60 -5.05 0.02 0.04
C ASP A 60 -4.90 -0.92 -1.17
N VAL A 61 -3.87 -1.76 -1.13
CA VAL A 61 -3.60 -2.81 -2.12
C VAL A 61 -3.48 -4.17 -1.46
N ASP A 62 -4.32 -4.45 -0.46
CA ASP A 62 -4.45 -5.69 0.30
C ASP A 62 -3.32 -5.96 1.30
N PHE A 63 -2.10 -6.19 0.82
CA PHE A 63 -0.95 -6.52 1.68
C PHE A 63 -0.32 -5.26 2.28
N ILE A 64 -0.35 -4.16 1.52
CA ILE A 64 0.21 -2.88 1.92
C ILE A 64 -0.90 -1.83 1.92
N TYR A 65 -0.90 -1.00 2.95
CA TYR A 65 -1.81 0.12 3.11
C TYR A 65 -1.07 1.31 3.69
N ALA A 66 -1.39 2.52 3.23
CA ALA A 66 -0.94 3.76 3.86
C ALA A 66 -2.11 4.74 4.00
N LYS A 67 -2.09 5.48 5.10
CA LYS A 67 -2.95 6.64 5.36
C LYS A 67 -2.09 7.80 5.80
N VAL A 68 -2.29 8.94 5.17
CA VAL A 68 -1.51 10.14 5.40
C VAL A 68 -2.41 11.34 5.66
N GLU A 69 -1.87 12.28 6.41
CA GLU A 69 -2.35 13.65 6.53
C GLU A 69 -1.34 14.57 5.88
N VAL A 70 -1.76 15.37 4.91
CA VAL A 70 -0.90 16.29 4.15
C VAL A 70 -1.33 17.71 4.46
N THR A 71 -0.39 18.53 4.91
CA THR A 71 -0.64 19.95 5.16
C THR A 71 -0.04 20.79 4.04
N VAL A 72 -0.89 21.55 3.37
CA VAL A 72 -0.53 22.49 2.31
C VAL A 72 -0.66 23.92 2.83
N LYS A 73 0.34 24.75 2.55
CA LYS A 73 0.32 26.18 2.84
C LYS A 73 1.09 26.95 1.77
N GLU A 74 0.50 28.03 1.27
CA GLU A 74 1.04 28.90 0.23
C GLU A 74 1.52 28.10 -1.00
N GLY A 75 0.71 27.12 -1.40
CA GLY A 75 0.99 26.26 -2.55
C GLY A 75 2.18 25.30 -2.38
N LYS A 76 2.55 24.98 -1.13
CA LYS A 76 3.63 24.05 -0.77
C LYS A 76 3.16 23.03 0.25
N ILE A 77 3.69 21.81 0.17
CA ILE A 77 3.54 20.84 1.24
C ILE A 77 4.49 21.21 2.38
N ILE A 78 3.94 21.64 3.51
CA ILE A 78 4.72 21.96 4.70
C ILE A 78 4.88 20.75 5.62
N ASP A 79 3.90 19.83 5.60
CA ASP A 79 3.99 18.61 6.38
C ASP A 79 3.26 17.42 5.78
N ILE A 80 3.72 16.22 6.11
CA ILE A 80 3.07 14.95 5.79
C ILE A 80 3.23 14.04 6.99
N VAL A 81 2.11 13.68 7.62
CA VAL A 81 2.08 12.75 8.75
C VAL A 81 1.57 11.41 8.26
N LEU A 82 2.36 10.35 8.46
CA LEU A 82 1.93 8.99 8.20
C LEU A 82 1.10 8.49 9.38
N LEU A 83 -0.23 8.51 9.23
CA LEU A 83 -1.17 8.12 10.27
C LEU A 83 -1.19 6.59 10.47
N GLU A 84 -1.17 5.85 9.36
CA GLU A 84 -1.18 4.39 9.37
C GLU A 84 -0.33 3.85 8.21
N HIS A 85 0.42 2.78 8.47
CA HIS A 85 1.19 2.09 7.45
C HIS A 85 1.24 0.59 7.76
N LYS A 86 0.47 -0.19 7.00
CA LYS A 86 0.57 -1.64 6.99
C LYS A 86 1.65 -2.03 5.98
N ASN A 87 2.70 -2.66 6.47
CA ASN A 87 3.83 -3.11 5.66
C ASN A 87 4.33 -4.49 6.11
N ASP A 88 5.01 -5.18 5.20
CA ASP A 88 5.60 -6.50 5.46
C ASP A 88 7.08 -6.43 5.85
N LYS A 89 7.77 -5.32 5.55
CA LYS A 89 9.25 -5.20 5.60
C LYS A 89 9.77 -4.04 6.45
N GLY A 90 8.94 -3.50 7.34
CA GLY A 90 9.31 -2.39 8.21
C GLY A 90 9.14 -1.02 7.55
N LYS A 91 9.80 -0.02 8.15
CA LYS A 91 9.50 1.41 7.95
C LYS A 91 10.41 2.14 6.97
N GLU A 92 11.31 1.43 6.28
CA GLU A 92 12.29 2.05 5.37
C GLU A 92 11.64 2.92 4.29
N ALA A 93 10.43 2.58 3.84
CA ALA A 93 9.71 3.36 2.83
C ALA A 93 9.29 4.75 3.33
N GLU A 94 9.16 4.96 4.64
CA GLU A 94 8.61 6.17 5.24
C GLU A 94 9.49 7.39 5.00
N ARG A 95 10.80 7.19 4.82
CA ARG A 95 11.75 8.27 4.46
C ARG A 95 11.40 8.99 3.16
N ILE A 96 10.62 8.36 2.26
CA ILE A 96 10.20 8.99 1.00
C ILE A 96 9.38 10.26 1.25
N ILE A 97 8.78 10.39 2.43
CA ILE A 97 8.07 11.59 2.86
C ILE A 97 9.02 12.79 2.89
N GLU A 98 10.25 12.61 3.40
CA GLU A 98 11.26 13.66 3.42
C GLU A 98 11.69 14.04 2.00
N ASP A 99 11.90 13.05 1.14
CA ASP A 99 12.24 13.25 -0.27
C ASP A 99 11.14 14.05 -1.01
N ILE A 100 9.86 13.71 -0.80
CA ILE A 100 8.71 14.44 -1.38
C ILE A 100 8.64 15.88 -0.86
N LYS A 101 8.82 16.08 0.46
CA LYS A 101 8.81 17.42 1.07
C LYS A 101 9.97 18.27 0.56
N ALA A 102 11.15 17.69 0.38
CA ALA A 102 12.32 18.39 -0.16
C ALA A 102 12.15 18.73 -1.65
N ALA A 103 11.66 17.78 -2.44
CA ALA A 103 11.45 17.96 -3.88
C ALA A 103 10.21 18.81 -4.21
N GLN A 104 9.26 18.93 -3.28
CA GLN A 104 7.92 19.47 -3.54
C GLN A 104 7.28 18.83 -4.78
N SER A 105 7.42 17.50 -4.88
CA SER A 105 6.88 16.71 -5.98
C SER A 105 6.64 15.27 -5.56
N LEU A 106 5.64 14.64 -6.15
CA LEU A 106 5.47 13.17 -6.08
C LEU A 106 6.42 12.45 -7.05
N ASN A 107 7.15 13.14 -7.93
CA ASN A 107 8.10 12.50 -8.84
C ASN A 107 9.48 12.30 -8.19
N VAL A 108 9.52 11.55 -7.09
CA VAL A 108 10.75 11.10 -6.44
C VAL A 108 10.94 9.60 -6.61
N ASP A 109 12.20 9.16 -6.59
CA ASP A 109 12.54 7.74 -6.67
C ASP A 109 12.00 6.94 -5.48
N ALA A 110 11.64 5.69 -5.76
CA ALA A 110 11.25 4.78 -4.71
C ALA A 110 12.46 4.35 -3.87
N VAL A 111 12.24 4.07 -2.58
CA VAL A 111 13.30 3.63 -1.68
C VAL A 111 13.72 2.21 -2.04
N SER A 112 15.02 2.01 -2.28
CA SER A 112 15.60 0.69 -2.58
C SER A 112 15.22 -0.34 -1.53
N GLY A 113 14.68 -1.48 -1.97
CA GLY A 113 14.20 -2.55 -1.07
C GLY A 113 12.79 -2.33 -0.50
N ALA A 114 12.20 -1.15 -0.67
CA ALA A 114 10.89 -0.77 -0.16
C ALA A 114 9.95 -0.18 -1.24
N THR A 115 10.17 -0.54 -2.50
CA THR A 115 9.49 0.04 -3.68
C THR A 115 7.96 0.01 -3.60
N ASN A 116 7.35 -1.12 -3.23
CA ASN A 116 5.89 -1.23 -3.19
C ASN A 116 5.28 -0.31 -2.12
N SER A 117 5.90 -0.24 -0.94
CA SER A 117 5.49 0.72 0.11
C SER A 117 5.70 2.16 -0.33
N SER A 118 6.80 2.48 -1.02
CA SER A 118 7.01 3.81 -1.60
C SER A 118 5.89 4.20 -2.57
N VAL A 119 5.49 3.30 -3.47
CA VAL A 119 4.37 3.53 -4.40
C VAL A 119 3.06 3.79 -3.63
N VAL A 120 2.76 2.98 -2.61
CA VAL A 120 1.53 3.10 -1.83
C VAL A 120 1.48 4.41 -1.04
N ILE A 121 2.58 4.82 -0.40
CA ILE A 121 2.67 6.11 0.31
C ILE A 121 2.48 7.27 -0.66
N LYS A 122 3.18 7.27 -1.80
CA LYS A 122 3.03 8.31 -2.83
C LYS A 122 1.59 8.40 -3.32
N LYS A 123 0.92 7.26 -3.55
CA LYS A 123 -0.47 7.23 -3.99
C LYS A 123 -1.45 7.71 -2.91
N ALA A 124 -1.18 7.42 -1.63
CA ALA A 124 -1.97 7.96 -0.53
C ALA A 124 -1.86 9.49 -0.44
N ILE A 125 -0.66 10.05 -0.62
CA ILE A 125 -0.42 11.50 -0.66
C ILE A 125 -1.13 12.12 -1.89
N GLU A 126 -1.02 11.49 -3.06
CA GLU A 126 -1.75 11.91 -4.25
C GLU A 126 -3.26 11.99 -3.99
N ASN A 127 -3.85 10.94 -3.41
CA ASN A 127 -5.26 10.90 -3.09
C ASN A 127 -5.66 12.00 -2.09
N ALA A 128 -4.79 12.33 -1.12
CA ALA A 128 -5.02 13.45 -0.20
C ALA A 128 -5.12 14.78 -0.96
N LEU A 129 -4.19 15.01 -1.88
CA LEU A 129 -4.10 16.24 -2.67
C LEU A 129 -5.22 16.35 -3.72
N ILE A 130 -5.68 15.25 -4.31
CA ILE A 130 -6.83 15.26 -5.23
C ILE A 130 -8.13 15.59 -4.48
N ASN A 131 -8.30 15.07 -3.26
CA ASN A 131 -9.45 15.39 -2.42
C ASN A 131 -9.46 16.87 -1.98
N ALA A 132 -8.30 17.55 -1.98
CA ALA A 132 -8.22 18.98 -1.69
C ALA A 132 -8.85 19.88 -2.76
N SER A 133 -8.89 19.40 -4.01
CA SER A 133 -9.37 20.15 -5.18
C SER A 133 -10.85 19.94 -5.48
N ASN A 134 -11.55 19.10 -4.70
CA ASN A 134 -12.99 18.85 -4.81
C ASN A 134 -13.74 19.50 -3.64
#